data_AF-A0A2V1B502-F1
#
_entry.id   AF-A0A2V1B502-F1
#
_cell.length_a   1.000
_cell.length_b   1.000
_cell.length_c   1.000
_cell.angle_alpha   90.00
_cell.angle_beta   90.00
_cell.angle_gamma   90.00
#
_symmetry.space_group_name_H-M   'P 1'
#
loop_
_entity.id
_entity.type
_entity.pdbx_description
1 polymer ?
#
loop_
_entity_poly.entity_id
_entity_poly.type
_entity_poly.pdbx_seq_one_letter_code
_entity_poly.pdbx_strand_id
1 'polypeptide(L)'
;MTLTGLPANRLRCSGCKSYRKVTDYPLRDDGYRLSTCRTCQNRKREQYREKKGEFIQGRHDRRVRREQTARVQRQKQGIWTLEERASWEVTRKEQEEEGQRWAKLSDDELQWYREERQWEIEQDRQWDEIDIFTDKIPTDLEPQLHPQLHLQLHTQKMYEGWQTAGELWETQQPIIEPIQVVETITDPALTDDSYESFTDDDTDRYCSSCAQIRPPSAFGRFFTCNICRKRKAPSNQARNARRKIQAKESRASQPRPTNLRELLRTWSDLTGEQGLRERHQIKRYGRIKFPEEVLRRPLVVDDYIGNNT
;
A
#
# COMPACT_ATOMS: atom_id res chain seq x y z
N MET A 1 -26.70 -37.34 7.12
CA MET A 1 -25.29 -37.44 6.67
C MET A 1 -24.69 -36.05 6.60
N THR A 2 -23.58 -35.82 7.29
CA THR A 2 -22.92 -34.52 7.41
C THR A 2 -22.32 -34.09 6.06
N LEU A 3 -22.52 -32.84 5.65
CA LEU A 3 -21.84 -32.19 4.50
C LEU A 3 -20.36 -31.92 4.81
N THR A 4 -19.65 -32.98 5.18
CA THR A 4 -18.22 -33.03 5.42
C THR A 4 -17.60 -33.71 4.21
N GLY A 5 -17.33 -32.98 3.12
CA GLY A 5 -16.89 -33.67 1.91
C GLY A 5 -16.17 -32.90 0.82
N LEU A 6 -16.18 -31.56 0.78
CA LEU A 6 -15.16 -30.87 -0.02
C LEU A 6 -13.87 -30.91 0.81
N PRO A 7 -12.81 -31.62 0.37
CA PRO A 7 -11.59 -31.73 1.16
C PRO A 7 -11.08 -30.33 1.45
N ALA A 8 -11.00 -29.97 2.74
CA ALA A 8 -10.58 -28.64 3.20
C ALA A 8 -9.27 -28.18 2.53
N ASN A 9 -8.44 -29.14 2.12
CA ASN A 9 -7.22 -28.94 1.35
C ASN A 9 -7.39 -28.11 0.07
N ARG A 10 -8.56 -28.07 -0.60
CA ARG A 10 -8.76 -27.26 -1.81
C ARG A 10 -8.80 -25.74 -1.55
N LEU A 11 -9.11 -25.32 -0.32
CA LEU A 11 -9.11 -23.91 0.08
C LEU A 11 -7.83 -23.51 0.80
N ARG A 12 -6.81 -24.39 0.79
CA ARG A 12 -5.52 -24.11 1.38
C ARG A 12 -4.56 -23.65 0.30
N CYS A 13 -4.08 -22.41 0.42
CA CYS A 13 -3.14 -21.85 -0.54
C CYS A 13 -1.83 -22.66 -0.51
N SER A 14 -1.36 -23.15 -1.66
CA SER A 14 -0.10 -23.88 -1.77
C SER A 14 1.12 -23.01 -1.39
N GLY A 15 1.06 -21.70 -1.63
CA GLY A 15 2.14 -20.77 -1.32
C GLY A 15 2.26 -20.40 0.16
N CYS A 16 1.19 -19.89 0.78
CA CYS A 16 1.23 -19.44 2.18
C CYS A 16 0.64 -20.43 3.18
N LYS A 17 0.14 -21.59 2.71
CA LYS A 17 -0.45 -22.66 3.54
C LYS A 17 -1.67 -22.22 4.38
N SER A 18 -2.19 -21.01 4.18
CA SER A 18 -3.37 -20.47 4.87
C SER A 18 -4.66 -20.81 4.13
N TYR A 19 -5.73 -21.04 4.87
CA TYR A 19 -7.08 -21.14 4.31
C TYR A 19 -7.59 -19.77 3.87
N ARG A 20 -8.13 -19.67 2.65
CA ARG A 20 -8.64 -18.43 2.06
C ARG A 20 -10.01 -18.65 1.44
N LYS A 21 -10.74 -17.57 1.17
CA LYS A 21 -12.02 -17.65 0.46
C LYS A 21 -11.76 -18.10 -0.97
N VAL A 22 -12.70 -18.82 -1.58
CA VAL A 22 -12.61 -19.27 -2.99
C VAL A 22 -12.32 -18.11 -3.94
N THR A 23 -12.92 -16.94 -3.68
CA THR A 23 -12.72 -15.69 -4.44
C THR A 23 -11.29 -15.16 -4.40
N ASP A 24 -10.51 -15.52 -3.38
CA ASP A 24 -9.11 -15.14 -3.28
C ASP A 24 -8.19 -15.97 -4.20
N TYR A 25 -8.70 -16.98 -4.90
CA TYR A 25 -7.93 -17.78 -5.85
C TYR A 25 -8.28 -17.33 -7.27
N PRO A 26 -7.36 -16.63 -7.97
CA PRO A 26 -7.62 -16.16 -9.32
C PRO A 26 -7.91 -17.31 -10.26
N LEU A 27 -8.78 -17.06 -11.24
CA LEU A 27 -9.01 -17.98 -12.34
C LEU A 27 -7.83 -17.93 -13.30
N ARG A 28 -7.44 -19.10 -13.80
CA ARG A 28 -6.55 -19.25 -14.95
C ARG A 28 -7.36 -19.14 -16.23
N ASP A 29 -6.62 -19.05 -17.31
CA ASP A 29 -7.09 -19.12 -18.68
C ASP A 29 -7.80 -20.43 -19.03
N ASP A 30 -7.61 -21.51 -18.28
CA ASP A 30 -8.31 -22.79 -18.48
C ASP A 30 -9.68 -22.84 -17.75
N GLY A 31 -10.06 -21.76 -17.04
CA GLY A 31 -11.28 -21.70 -16.24
C GLY A 31 -11.15 -22.35 -14.85
N TYR A 32 -9.98 -22.91 -14.51
CA TYR A 32 -9.71 -23.46 -13.19
C TYR A 32 -9.09 -22.40 -12.27
N ARG A 33 -9.34 -22.50 -10.96
CA ARG A 33 -8.70 -21.62 -9.98
C ARG A 33 -7.26 -22.05 -9.73
N LEU A 34 -6.38 -21.07 -9.56
CA LEU A 34 -5.01 -21.31 -9.13
C LEU A 34 -4.97 -21.98 -7.75
N SER A 35 -3.96 -22.81 -7.50
CA SER A 35 -3.72 -23.40 -6.17
C SER A 35 -3.16 -22.38 -5.15
N THR A 36 -2.71 -21.22 -5.62
CA THR A 36 -2.18 -20.11 -4.82
C THR A 36 -3.19 -18.97 -4.75
N CYS A 37 -3.33 -18.35 -3.58
CA CYS A 37 -4.17 -17.17 -3.43
C CYS A 37 -3.58 -15.91 -4.11
N ARG A 38 -4.43 -14.91 -4.33
CA ARG A 38 -4.14 -13.62 -4.95
C ARG A 38 -3.02 -12.87 -4.23
N THR A 39 -2.97 -12.96 -2.90
CA THR A 39 -1.88 -12.37 -2.12
C THR A 39 -0.52 -12.99 -2.45
N CYS A 40 -0.44 -14.32 -2.56
CA CYS A 40 0.79 -15.01 -2.96
C CYS A 40 1.17 -14.69 -4.40
N GLN A 41 0.20 -14.60 -5.30
CA GLN A 41 0.41 -14.20 -6.69
C GLN A 41 0.97 -12.78 -6.79
N ASN A 42 0.39 -11.82 -6.06
CA ASN A 42 0.89 -10.46 -5.99
C ASN A 42 2.31 -10.42 -5.42
N ARG A 43 2.57 -11.16 -4.34
CA ARG A 43 3.93 -11.26 -3.77
C ARG A 43 4.94 -11.80 -4.78
N LYS A 44 4.58 -12.84 -5.54
CA LYS A 44 5.45 -13.43 -6.57
C LYS A 44 5.73 -12.43 -7.70
N ARG A 45 4.70 -11.67 -8.14
CA ARG A 45 4.89 -10.59 -9.12
C ARG A 45 5.81 -9.49 -8.59
N GLU A 46 5.59 -9.04 -7.35
CA GLU A 46 6.47 -8.06 -6.71
C GLU A 46 7.91 -8.55 -6.62
N GLN A 47 8.14 -9.81 -6.25
CA GLN A 47 9.49 -10.41 -6.25
C GLN A 47 10.12 -10.44 -7.65
N TYR A 48 9.33 -10.71 -8.69
CA TYR A 48 9.84 -10.68 -10.07
C TYR A 48 10.21 -9.27 -10.50
N ARG A 49 9.35 -8.28 -10.19
CA ARG A 49 9.62 -6.86 -10.44
C ARG A 49 10.89 -6.39 -9.74
N GLU A 50 11.06 -6.78 -8.49
CA GLU A 50 12.25 -6.48 -7.68
C GLU A 50 13.53 -7.10 -8.28
N LYS A 51 13.48 -8.36 -8.73
CA LYS A 51 14.60 -8.99 -9.45
C LYS A 51 14.93 -8.31 -10.78
N LYS A 52 13.94 -7.70 -11.42
CA LYS A 52 14.08 -6.96 -12.67
C LYS A 52 14.48 -5.49 -12.45
N GLY A 53 14.58 -5.04 -11.19
CA GLY A 53 14.89 -3.65 -10.85
C GLY A 53 13.75 -2.66 -11.06
N GLU A 54 12.50 -3.13 -11.27
CA GLU A 54 11.35 -2.25 -11.45
C GLU A 54 10.96 -1.60 -10.11
N PHE A 55 10.84 -0.27 -10.09
CA PHE A 55 10.40 0.49 -8.91
C PHE A 55 8.96 0.11 -8.53
N ILE A 56 8.76 -0.29 -7.27
CA ILE A 56 7.44 -0.65 -6.74
C ILE A 56 6.91 0.48 -5.85
N GLN A 57 6.20 1.43 -6.44
CA GLN A 57 5.66 2.61 -5.74
C GLN A 57 4.84 2.24 -4.50
N GLY A 58 3.98 1.22 -4.60
CA GLY A 58 3.22 0.75 -3.44
C GLY A 58 4.04 0.16 -2.27
N ARG A 59 5.32 -0.21 -2.46
CA ARG A 59 6.25 -0.54 -1.36
C ARG A 59 6.89 0.73 -0.81
N HIS A 60 7.30 1.65 -1.68
CA HIS A 60 7.84 2.95 -1.30
C HIS A 60 6.84 3.71 -0.42
N ASP A 61 5.60 3.87 -0.87
CA ASP A 61 4.55 4.58 -0.12
C ASP A 61 4.26 3.92 1.22
N ARG A 62 4.29 2.58 1.27
CA ARG A 62 4.13 1.85 2.54
C ARG A 62 5.33 2.01 3.46
N ARG A 63 6.55 2.16 2.93
CA ARG A 63 7.76 2.46 3.72
C ARG A 63 7.65 3.88 4.27
N VAL A 64 7.37 4.87 3.42
CA VAL A 64 7.17 6.27 3.81
C VAL A 64 6.08 6.41 4.87
N ARG A 65 4.89 5.81 4.68
CA ARG A 65 3.81 5.86 5.69
C ARG A 65 4.20 5.21 7.02
N ARG A 66 4.93 4.09 6.99
CA ARG A 66 5.40 3.43 8.23
C ARG A 66 6.41 4.30 8.95
N GLU A 67 7.30 4.95 8.22
CA GLU A 67 8.30 5.85 8.75
C GLU A 67 7.67 7.12 9.34
N GLN A 68 6.72 7.73 8.65
CA GLN A 68 5.90 8.83 9.18
C GLN A 68 5.17 8.41 10.46
N THR A 69 4.51 7.24 10.46
CA THR A 69 3.80 6.73 11.65
C THR A 69 4.77 6.49 12.81
N ALA A 70 5.95 5.92 12.53
CA ALA A 70 6.98 5.69 13.54
C ALA A 70 7.58 7.00 14.06
N ARG A 71 7.75 8.01 13.20
CA ARG A 71 8.19 9.36 13.58
C ARG A 71 7.19 9.99 14.54
N VAL A 72 5.90 9.99 14.19
CA VAL A 72 4.83 10.48 15.08
C VAL A 72 4.80 9.73 16.41
N GLN A 73 5.00 8.41 16.39
CA GLN A 73 5.08 7.64 17.64
C GLN A 73 6.31 7.97 18.49
N ARG A 74 7.47 8.20 17.87
CA ARG A 74 8.69 8.65 18.57
C ARG A 74 8.49 10.01 19.22
N GLN A 75 7.90 10.96 18.49
CA GLN A 75 7.53 12.28 19.01
C GLN A 75 6.58 12.18 20.22
N LYS A 76 5.52 11.35 20.13
CA LYS A 76 4.59 11.11 21.25
C LYS A 76 5.25 10.45 22.46
N GLN A 77 6.33 9.70 22.28
CA GLN A 77 7.09 9.06 23.35
C GLN A 77 8.22 9.95 23.89
N GLY A 78 8.35 11.19 23.41
CA GLY A 78 9.40 12.11 23.83
C GLY A 78 10.79 11.73 23.30
N ILE A 79 10.87 10.80 22.35
CA ILE A 79 12.12 10.38 21.71
C ILE A 79 12.31 11.28 20.48
N TRP A 80 12.81 12.48 20.73
CA TRP A 80 13.15 13.45 19.69
C TRP A 80 14.64 13.33 19.38
N THR A 81 15.00 13.37 18.10
CA THR A 81 16.39 13.72 17.76
C THR A 81 16.63 15.21 18.07
N LEU A 82 17.90 15.60 18.25
CA LEU A 82 18.27 17.00 18.50
C LEU A 82 17.75 17.93 17.40
N GLU A 83 17.88 17.51 16.13
CA GLU A 83 17.39 18.25 14.96
C GLU A 83 15.87 18.36 14.95
N GLU A 84 15.15 17.27 15.25
CA GLU A 84 13.68 17.30 15.30
C GLU A 84 13.17 18.17 16.44
N ARG A 85 13.89 18.22 17.58
CA ARG A 85 13.53 19.08 18.70
C ARG A 85 13.73 20.55 18.36
N ALA A 86 14.86 20.89 17.72
CA ALA A 86 15.13 22.25 17.26
C ALA A 86 14.11 22.70 16.20
N SER A 87 13.79 21.84 15.23
CA SER A 87 12.77 22.13 14.22
C SER A 87 11.38 22.33 14.83
N TRP A 88 11.00 21.52 15.83
CA TRP A 88 9.75 21.68 16.56
C TRP A 88 9.73 22.96 17.41
N GLU A 89 10.84 23.34 18.04
CA GLU A 89 10.94 24.58 18.80
C GLU A 89 10.81 25.83 17.92
N VAL A 90 11.37 25.80 16.70
CA VAL A 90 11.19 26.86 15.70
C VAL A 90 9.73 26.96 15.28
N THR A 91 9.11 25.85 14.85
CA THR A 91 7.68 25.87 14.45
C THR A 91 6.75 26.25 15.60
N ARG A 92 7.07 25.84 16.83
CA ARG A 92 6.31 26.26 18.02
C ARG A 92 6.42 27.76 18.27
N LYS A 93 7.63 28.34 18.16
CA LYS A 93 7.82 29.79 18.31
C LYS A 93 7.10 30.57 17.22
N GLU A 94 7.17 30.12 15.96
CA GLU A 94 6.42 30.72 14.86
C GLU A 94 4.92 30.69 15.15
N GLN A 95 4.38 29.56 15.62
CA GLN A 95 2.96 29.46 16.01
C GLN A 95 2.60 30.35 17.21
N GLU A 96 3.50 30.49 18.20
CA GLU A 96 3.30 31.40 19.34
C GLU A 96 3.30 32.87 18.89
N GLU A 97 4.23 33.26 18.01
CA GLU A 97 4.30 34.61 17.43
C GLU A 97 3.10 34.89 16.54
N GLU A 98 2.69 33.93 15.72
CA GLU A 98 1.51 34.03 14.89
C GLU A 98 0.25 34.16 15.77
N GLY A 99 0.10 33.33 16.80
CA GLY A 99 -0.99 33.44 17.78
C GLY A 99 -1.00 34.80 18.50
N GLN A 100 0.17 35.36 18.81
CA GLN A 100 0.29 36.70 19.37
C GLN A 100 -0.08 37.80 18.36
N ARG A 101 0.20 37.61 17.06
CA ARG A 101 -0.26 38.52 16.01
C ARG A 101 -1.78 38.48 15.91
N TRP A 102 -2.37 37.29 15.85
CA TRP A 102 -3.82 37.10 15.83
C TRP A 102 -4.51 37.70 17.07
N ALA A 103 -3.89 37.57 18.25
CA ALA A 103 -4.42 38.14 19.50
C ALA A 103 -4.35 39.67 19.58
N LYS A 104 -3.54 40.32 18.74
CA LYS A 104 -3.42 41.78 18.65
C LYS A 104 -4.31 42.41 17.58
N LEU A 105 -4.90 41.60 16.71
CA LEU A 105 -5.86 42.09 15.73
C LEU A 105 -7.13 42.56 16.43
N SER A 106 -7.67 43.67 15.95
CA SER A 106 -9.00 44.14 16.34
C SER A 106 -10.08 43.21 15.80
N ASP A 107 -11.28 43.27 16.38
CA ASP A 107 -12.41 42.45 15.96
C ASP A 107 -12.77 42.66 14.48
N ASP A 108 -12.61 43.88 13.97
CA ASP A 108 -12.84 44.22 12.56
C ASP A 108 -11.80 43.58 11.63
N GLU A 109 -10.52 43.57 12.02
CA GLU A 109 -9.45 42.90 11.26
C GLU A 109 -9.61 41.37 11.29
N LEU A 110 -9.99 40.81 12.43
CA LEU A 110 -10.31 39.39 12.57
C LEU A 110 -11.50 38.98 11.68
N GLN A 111 -12.49 39.84 11.56
CA GLN A 111 -13.64 39.60 10.70
C GLN A 111 -13.25 39.65 9.21
N TRP A 112 -12.42 40.61 8.80
CA TRP A 112 -11.89 40.67 7.44
C TRP A 112 -11.13 39.37 7.06
N TYR A 113 -10.26 38.85 7.92
CA TYR A 113 -9.55 37.59 7.67
C TYR A 113 -10.49 36.38 7.55
N ARG A 114 -11.61 36.37 8.29
CA ARG A 114 -12.61 35.29 8.17
C ARG A 114 -13.35 35.36 6.84
N GLU A 115 -13.71 36.56 6.41
CA GLU A 115 -14.39 36.81 5.14
C GLU A 115 -13.47 36.50 3.94
N GLU A 116 -12.20 36.90 4.00
CA GLU A 116 -11.18 36.57 3.00
C GLU A 116 -10.95 35.06 2.91
N ARG A 117 -10.82 34.38 4.05
CA ARG A 117 -10.66 32.92 4.08
C ARG A 117 -11.90 32.18 3.59
N GLN A 118 -13.10 32.71 3.83
CA GLN A 118 -14.33 32.17 3.24
C GLN A 118 -14.36 32.36 1.72
N TRP A 119 -13.87 33.51 1.24
CA TRP A 119 -13.76 33.78 -0.18
C TRP A 119 -12.76 32.85 -0.87
N GLU A 120 -11.60 32.58 -0.26
CA GLU A 120 -10.63 31.60 -0.77
C GLU A 120 -11.22 30.19 -0.86
N ILE A 121 -11.94 29.74 0.18
CA ILE A 121 -12.61 28.43 0.19
C ILE A 121 -13.66 28.34 -0.92
N GLU A 122 -14.42 29.42 -1.15
CA GLU A 122 -15.42 29.46 -2.22
C GLU A 122 -14.77 29.48 -3.61
N GLN A 123 -13.62 30.16 -3.77
CA GLN A 123 -12.82 30.10 -4.99
C GLN A 123 -12.33 28.67 -5.25
N ASP A 124 -11.72 28.01 -4.27
CA ASP A 124 -11.28 26.62 -4.41
C ASP A 124 -12.45 25.68 -4.75
N ARG A 125 -13.62 25.89 -4.13
CA ARG A 125 -14.82 25.10 -4.48
C ARG A 125 -15.29 25.36 -5.91
N GLN A 126 -15.27 26.61 -6.37
CA GLN A 126 -15.61 26.94 -7.75
C GLN A 126 -14.62 26.32 -8.75
N TRP A 127 -13.33 26.28 -8.41
CA TRP A 127 -12.30 25.61 -9.22
C TRP A 127 -12.48 24.09 -9.24
N ASP A 128 -12.89 23.47 -8.12
CA ASP A 128 -13.21 22.04 -8.06
C ASP A 128 -14.53 21.69 -8.81
N GLU A 129 -15.47 22.64 -8.90
CA GLU A 129 -16.71 22.48 -9.68
C GLU A 129 -16.50 22.66 -11.19
N ILE A 130 -15.44 23.38 -11.60
CA ILE A 130 -15.00 23.45 -13.00
C ILE A 130 -14.24 22.15 -13.32
N ASP A 131 -15.01 21.13 -13.68
CA ASP A 131 -14.50 19.84 -14.12
C ASP A 131 -13.75 19.99 -15.47
N ILE A 132 -12.42 20.16 -15.39
CA ILE A 132 -11.50 20.27 -16.54
C ILE A 132 -11.62 19.06 -17.50
N PHE A 133 -12.29 17.99 -17.10
CA PHE A 133 -12.47 16.77 -17.88
C PHE A 133 -13.79 16.67 -18.67
N THR A 134 -14.64 17.69 -18.66
CA THR A 134 -15.77 17.73 -19.61
C THR A 134 -15.37 18.50 -20.88
N ASP A 135 -15.08 17.75 -21.95
CA ASP A 135 -14.84 18.22 -23.33
C ASP A 135 -16.07 18.89 -23.98
N LYS A 136 -16.75 19.78 -23.25
CA LYS A 136 -17.78 20.65 -23.79
C LYS A 136 -17.46 22.07 -23.39
N ILE A 137 -16.49 22.65 -24.09
CA ILE A 137 -16.43 24.10 -24.23
C ILE A 137 -17.74 24.50 -24.92
N PRO A 138 -18.65 25.22 -24.27
CA PRO A 138 -19.84 25.74 -24.95
C PRO A 138 -19.36 26.78 -25.96
N THR A 139 -19.56 26.50 -27.24
CA THR A 139 -19.11 27.33 -28.38
C THR A 139 -19.76 28.72 -28.44
N ASP A 140 -20.69 29.03 -27.54
CA ASP A 140 -21.55 30.21 -27.63
C ASP A 140 -21.17 31.34 -26.64
N LEU A 141 -20.06 31.20 -25.89
CA LEU A 141 -19.58 32.22 -24.93
C LEU A 141 -18.23 32.87 -25.32
N GLU A 142 -17.85 32.78 -26.60
CA GLU A 142 -16.59 33.29 -27.13
C GLU A 142 -16.65 34.76 -27.65
N PRO A 143 -17.28 35.71 -26.91
CA PRO A 143 -16.74 37.06 -26.96
C PRO A 143 -16.81 37.86 -25.64
N GLN A 144 -16.72 37.23 -24.46
CA GLN A 144 -16.55 37.97 -23.19
C GLN A 144 -15.45 37.41 -22.28
N LEU A 145 -14.43 36.77 -22.86
CA LEU A 145 -13.25 36.37 -22.10
C LEU A 145 -12.43 37.60 -21.68
N HIS A 146 -12.47 37.81 -20.37
CA HIS A 146 -11.90 38.88 -19.57
C HIS A 146 -10.42 39.17 -19.93
N PRO A 147 -9.98 40.45 -20.01
CA PRO A 147 -8.59 40.84 -20.33
C PRO A 147 -7.51 40.19 -19.46
N GLN A 148 -7.90 39.72 -18.28
CA GLN A 148 -7.02 39.11 -17.29
C GLN A 148 -6.54 37.70 -17.68
N LEU A 149 -7.35 36.96 -18.44
CA LEU A 149 -6.99 35.61 -18.93
C LEU A 149 -5.97 35.68 -20.07
N HIS A 150 -6.05 36.74 -20.89
CA HIS A 150 -5.05 37.02 -21.93
C HIS A 150 -3.70 37.45 -21.31
N LEU A 151 -3.73 38.16 -20.18
CA LEU A 151 -2.51 38.53 -19.44
C LEU A 151 -1.84 37.29 -18.80
N GLN A 152 -2.62 36.34 -18.27
CA GLN A 152 -2.10 35.08 -17.72
C GLN A 152 -1.50 34.15 -18.77
N LEU A 153 -2.14 34.00 -19.94
CA LEU A 153 -1.56 33.23 -21.05
C LEU A 153 -0.27 33.86 -21.59
N HIS A 154 -0.15 35.19 -21.55
CA HIS A 154 1.05 35.90 -21.95
C HIS A 154 2.19 35.74 -20.92
N THR A 155 1.90 35.78 -19.61
CA THR A 155 2.92 35.55 -18.57
C THR A 155 3.38 34.09 -18.52
N GLN A 156 2.50 33.13 -18.83
CA GLN A 156 2.86 31.72 -18.91
C GLN A 156 3.80 31.43 -20.09
N LYS A 157 3.52 32.01 -21.27
CA LYS A 157 4.43 31.93 -22.44
C LYS A 157 5.78 32.61 -22.19
N MET A 158 5.81 33.67 -21.39
CA MET A 158 7.07 34.28 -20.95
C MET A 158 7.86 33.30 -20.07
N TYR A 159 7.25 32.65 -19.08
CA TYR A 159 7.95 31.71 -18.20
C TYR A 159 8.54 30.49 -18.93
N GLU A 160 7.86 29.95 -19.95
CA GLU A 160 8.37 28.84 -20.77
C GLU A 160 9.57 29.26 -21.63
N GLY A 161 9.62 30.52 -22.08
CA GLY A 161 10.77 31.09 -22.80
C GLY A 161 12.01 31.30 -21.91
N TRP A 162 11.84 31.51 -20.61
CA TRP A 162 12.95 31.64 -19.66
C TRP A 162 13.54 30.28 -19.24
N GLN A 163 12.75 29.20 -19.23
CA GLN A 163 13.27 27.85 -18.95
C GLN A 163 14.16 27.32 -20.07
N THR A 164 13.84 27.63 -21.33
CA THR A 164 14.67 27.23 -22.49
C THR A 164 15.98 28.03 -22.59
N ALA A 165 16.02 29.26 -22.09
CA ALA A 165 17.27 30.01 -21.92
C ALA A 165 18.13 29.48 -20.76
N GLY A 166 17.51 28.81 -19.79
CA GLY A 166 18.15 28.20 -18.63
C GLY A 166 18.99 26.95 -18.96
N GLU A 167 18.64 26.21 -20.01
CA GLU A 167 19.38 25.00 -20.41
C GLU A 167 20.65 25.29 -21.23
N LEU A 168 20.87 26.55 -21.65
CA LEU A 168 22.02 26.94 -22.46
C LEU A 168 23.24 27.43 -21.65
N TRP A 169 23.09 27.71 -20.35
CA TRP A 169 24.21 28.17 -19.50
C TRP A 169 24.85 27.05 -18.66
N GLU A 170 24.31 25.82 -18.70
CA GLU A 170 24.78 24.69 -17.89
C GLU A 170 25.82 23.79 -18.59
N THR A 171 26.46 24.27 -19.67
CA THR A 171 27.50 23.53 -20.43
C THR A 171 28.93 24.04 -20.24
N GLN A 172 29.22 24.78 -19.16
CA GLN A 172 30.60 25.10 -18.76
C GLN A 172 30.89 24.56 -17.36
N GLN A 173 31.09 23.25 -17.28
CA GLN A 173 31.84 22.67 -16.16
C GLN A 173 33.33 22.69 -16.48
N PRO A 174 34.20 23.11 -15.54
CA PRO A 174 35.65 23.06 -15.74
C PRO A 174 36.14 21.60 -15.77
N ILE A 175 36.99 21.32 -16.76
CA ILE A 175 37.71 20.06 -16.93
C ILE A 175 38.61 19.86 -15.69
N ILE A 176 38.26 18.88 -14.85
CA ILE A 176 39.14 18.38 -13.79
C ILE A 176 39.99 17.27 -14.42
N GLU A 177 41.31 17.50 -14.49
CA GLU A 177 42.25 16.51 -15.01
C GLU A 177 42.31 15.27 -14.10
N PRO A 178 42.38 14.04 -14.67
CA PRO A 178 42.48 12.82 -13.89
C PRO A 178 43.88 12.68 -13.27
N ILE A 179 43.92 12.59 -11.94
CA ILE A 179 45.10 12.23 -11.15
C ILE A 179 45.52 10.80 -11.55
N GLN A 180 46.75 10.66 -12.05
CA GLN A 180 47.34 9.36 -12.36
C GLN A 180 47.69 8.63 -11.06
N VAL A 181 46.99 7.51 -10.81
CA VAL A 181 47.34 6.57 -9.75
C VAL A 181 48.34 5.58 -10.31
N VAL A 182 49.54 5.60 -9.74
CA VAL A 182 50.68 4.74 -10.06
C VAL A 182 50.31 3.28 -9.76
N GLU A 183 50.43 2.44 -10.79
CA GLU A 183 50.42 0.98 -10.66
C GLU A 183 51.74 0.50 -10.03
N THR A 184 51.65 -0.22 -8.92
CA THR A 184 52.73 -1.12 -8.46
C THR A 184 52.23 -2.55 -8.50
N ILE A 185 52.78 -3.29 -9.47
CA ILE A 185 52.75 -4.73 -9.61
C ILE A 185 53.63 -5.34 -8.53
N THR A 186 53.11 -6.31 -7.76
CA THR A 186 53.94 -7.43 -7.29
C THR A 186 53.09 -8.70 -7.15
N ASP A 187 53.71 -9.78 -7.61
CA ASP A 187 53.21 -11.09 -7.98
C ASP A 187 52.74 -12.01 -6.82
N PRO A 188 52.13 -13.17 -7.16
CA PRO A 188 51.38 -14.03 -6.25
C PRO A 188 52.21 -15.19 -5.69
N ALA A 189 51.54 -15.94 -4.80
CA ALA A 189 51.83 -17.29 -4.31
C ALA A 189 52.50 -17.41 -2.94
N LEU A 190 51.75 -18.02 -2.00
CA LEU A 190 52.15 -18.91 -0.89
C LEU A 190 50.91 -19.01 0.04
N THR A 191 50.02 -19.99 -0.17
CA THR A 191 49.92 -21.21 0.65
C THR A 191 49.92 -20.95 2.16
N ASP A 192 48.75 -20.95 2.79
CA ASP A 192 48.52 -21.81 3.96
C ASP A 192 47.02 -22.03 4.20
N ASP A 193 46.60 -23.28 4.04
CA ASP A 193 45.25 -23.77 4.31
C ASP A 193 45.09 -24.01 5.82
N SER A 194 44.76 -22.96 6.57
CA SER A 194 44.14 -23.09 7.88
C SER A 194 42.90 -22.22 7.98
N TYR A 195 41.83 -22.68 7.31
CA TYR A 195 40.48 -22.18 7.56
C TYR A 195 40.04 -22.66 8.94
N GLU A 196 40.50 -21.99 9.99
CA GLU A 196 39.86 -22.04 11.29
C GLU A 196 38.41 -21.59 11.09
N SER A 197 37.47 -22.51 11.31
CA SER A 197 36.06 -22.18 11.25
C SER A 197 35.76 -21.17 12.36
N PHE A 198 35.81 -19.87 12.02
CA PHE A 198 35.24 -18.79 12.80
C PHE A 198 33.76 -19.13 13.03
N THR A 199 33.45 -19.72 14.18
CA THR A 199 32.08 -19.79 14.65
C THR A 199 31.71 -18.40 15.15
N ASP A 200 31.33 -17.53 14.22
CA ASP A 200 30.86 -16.14 14.40
C ASP A 200 29.59 -15.99 15.28
N ASP A 201 29.24 -17.00 16.10
CA ASP A 201 27.92 -17.09 16.75
C ASP A 201 27.88 -16.59 18.20
N ASP A 202 28.94 -15.92 18.67
CA ASP A 202 28.96 -15.19 19.95
C ASP A 202 28.87 -13.68 19.81
N THR A 203 28.51 -13.19 18.62
CA THR A 203 28.23 -11.77 18.45
C THR A 203 26.96 -11.38 19.19
N ASP A 204 27.13 -10.44 20.09
CA ASP A 204 26.07 -9.80 20.86
C ASP A 204 24.95 -9.30 19.94
N ARG A 205 23.70 -9.70 20.22
CA ARG A 205 22.54 -9.44 19.34
C ARG A 205 21.66 -8.32 19.89
N TYR A 206 21.16 -7.48 18.98
CA TYR A 206 20.27 -6.38 19.33
C TYR A 206 18.80 -6.80 19.50
N CYS A 207 18.17 -6.45 20.62
CA CYS A 207 16.76 -6.73 20.87
C CYS A 207 15.84 -5.64 20.29
N SER A 208 15.04 -6.00 19.29
CA SER A 208 14.06 -5.11 18.63
C SER A 208 12.95 -4.53 19.53
N SER A 209 12.72 -5.08 20.74
CA SER A 209 11.66 -4.58 21.64
C SER A 209 12.13 -3.62 22.72
N CYS A 210 13.36 -3.75 23.20
CA CYS A 210 13.92 -2.86 24.23
C CYS A 210 15.14 -2.09 23.76
N ALA A 211 15.55 -2.25 22.50
CA ALA A 211 16.70 -1.56 21.92
C ALA A 211 18.03 -1.79 22.66
N GLN A 212 18.18 -2.95 23.31
CA GLN A 212 19.39 -3.28 24.07
C GLN A 212 20.13 -4.44 23.43
N ILE A 213 21.46 -4.36 23.43
CA ILE A 213 22.37 -5.45 23.07
C ILE A 213 22.32 -6.52 24.17
N ARG A 214 22.25 -7.79 23.78
CA ARG A 214 22.15 -8.93 24.68
C ARG A 214 22.92 -10.11 24.09
N PRO A 215 23.41 -11.04 24.93
CA PRO A 215 24.08 -12.23 24.44
C PRO A 215 23.10 -13.12 23.64
N PRO A 216 23.57 -13.90 22.66
CA PRO A 216 22.75 -14.81 21.86
C PRO A 216 21.86 -15.76 22.69
N SER A 217 22.34 -16.19 23.86
CA SER A 217 21.60 -17.02 24.83
C SER A 217 20.33 -16.35 25.40
N ALA A 218 20.27 -15.01 25.39
CA ALA A 218 19.07 -14.26 25.79
C ALA A 218 17.99 -14.25 24.70
N PHE A 219 18.28 -14.78 23.52
CA PHE A 219 17.36 -14.96 22.43
C PHE A 219 16.96 -16.44 22.28
N GLY A 220 15.95 -16.67 21.46
CA GLY A 220 15.62 -18.02 20.97
C GLY A 220 15.50 -17.87 19.47
N ARG A 221 14.47 -18.48 18.86
CA ARG A 221 14.16 -18.29 17.43
C ARG A 221 13.67 -16.88 17.01
N PHE A 222 13.73 -15.87 17.87
CA PHE A 222 13.12 -14.55 17.63
C PHE A 222 14.09 -13.41 17.94
N PHE A 223 13.98 -12.31 17.18
CA PHE A 223 14.74 -11.04 17.35
C PHE A 223 14.34 -10.20 18.59
N THR A 224 13.64 -10.79 19.55
CA THR A 224 13.26 -10.14 20.81
C THR A 224 13.80 -10.96 21.96
N CYS A 225 14.41 -10.33 22.96
CA CYS A 225 14.98 -11.06 24.09
C CYS A 225 13.89 -11.77 24.90
N ASN A 226 14.28 -12.83 25.62
CA ASN A 226 13.38 -13.65 26.43
C ASN A 226 12.68 -12.82 27.54
N ILE A 227 13.35 -11.78 28.07
CA ILE A 227 12.78 -10.85 29.07
C ILE A 227 11.60 -10.07 28.48
N CYS A 228 11.79 -9.43 27.31
CA CYS A 228 10.71 -8.69 26.64
C CYS A 228 9.55 -9.60 26.25
N ARG A 229 9.82 -10.84 25.82
CA ARG A 229 8.79 -11.83 25.50
C ARG A 229 7.97 -12.23 26.72
N LYS A 230 8.62 -12.50 27.86
CA LYS A 230 7.94 -12.78 29.14
C LYS A 230 7.08 -11.59 29.57
N ARG A 231 7.62 -10.37 29.54
CA ARG A 231 6.89 -9.15 29.93
C ARG A 231 5.66 -8.88 29.04
N LYS A 232 5.75 -9.17 27.73
CA LYS A 232 4.64 -8.97 26.78
C LYS A 232 3.65 -10.15 26.71
N ALA A 233 3.93 -11.29 27.35
CA ALA A 233 3.06 -12.46 27.29
C ALA A 233 1.64 -12.20 27.80
N PRO A 234 1.41 -11.52 28.95
CA PRO A 234 0.06 -11.22 29.43
C PRO A 234 -0.73 -10.30 28.49
N SER A 235 -0.09 -9.26 27.96
CA SER A 235 -0.72 -8.34 26.99
C SER A 235 -1.13 -9.06 25.69
N ASN A 236 -0.25 -9.93 25.18
CA ASN A 236 -0.55 -10.75 24.01
C ASN A 236 -1.70 -11.74 24.28
N GLN A 237 -1.73 -12.34 25.46
CA GLN A 237 -2.81 -13.24 25.89
C GLN A 237 -4.14 -12.50 25.97
N ALA A 238 -4.18 -11.31 26.58
CA ALA A 238 -5.37 -10.46 26.64
C ALA A 238 -5.87 -10.06 25.25
N ARG A 239 -4.97 -9.65 24.35
CA ARG A 239 -5.33 -9.33 22.96
C ARG A 239 -5.88 -10.54 22.20
N ASN A 240 -5.30 -11.72 22.40
CA ASN A 240 -5.79 -12.95 21.79
C ASN A 240 -7.16 -13.36 22.36
N ALA A 241 -7.40 -13.16 23.66
CA ALA A 241 -8.69 -13.39 24.29
C ALA A 241 -9.77 -12.47 23.69
N ARG A 242 -9.49 -11.16 23.56
CA ARG A 242 -10.38 -10.20 22.90
C ARG A 242 -10.71 -10.59 21.47
N ARG A 243 -9.70 -10.99 20.68
CA ARG A 243 -9.91 -11.48 19.30
C ARG A 243 -10.81 -12.72 19.24
N LYS A 244 -10.67 -13.65 20.20
CA LYS A 244 -11.53 -14.84 20.29
C LYS A 244 -12.97 -14.46 20.64
N ILE A 245 -13.17 -13.50 21.54
CA ILE A 245 -14.51 -12.99 21.91
C ILE A 245 -15.16 -12.33 20.68
N GLN A 246 -14.46 -11.39 20.04
CA GLN A 246 -14.94 -10.71 18.83
C GLN A 246 -15.27 -11.70 17.70
N ALA A 247 -14.44 -12.74 17.51
CA ALA A 247 -14.71 -13.78 16.52
C ALA A 247 -15.98 -14.59 16.87
N LYS A 248 -16.23 -14.88 18.15
CA LYS A 248 -17.46 -15.53 18.61
C LYS A 248 -18.68 -14.64 18.39
N GLU A 249 -18.60 -13.36 18.75
CA GLU A 249 -19.66 -12.38 18.54
C GLU A 249 -20.01 -12.24 17.05
N SER A 250 -18.99 -12.07 16.19
CA SER A 250 -19.20 -11.99 14.73
C SER A 250 -19.81 -13.26 14.14
N ARG A 251 -19.61 -14.42 14.76
CA ARG A 251 -20.21 -15.69 14.33
C ARG A 251 -21.62 -15.88 14.90
N ALA A 252 -21.92 -15.28 16.05
CA ALA A 252 -23.24 -15.30 16.66
C ALA A 252 -24.19 -14.31 15.98
N SER A 253 -23.68 -13.16 15.52
CA SER A 253 -24.45 -12.13 14.80
C SER A 253 -24.72 -12.47 13.35
N GLN A 254 -24.03 -13.46 12.78
CA GLN A 254 -24.35 -13.95 11.44
C GLN A 254 -25.60 -14.83 11.53
N PRO A 255 -26.69 -14.51 10.78
CA PRO A 255 -27.84 -15.39 10.72
C PRO A 255 -27.34 -16.75 10.26
N ARG A 256 -27.56 -17.78 11.08
CA ARG A 256 -27.31 -19.15 10.65
C ARG A 256 -28.29 -19.40 9.51
N PRO A 257 -27.83 -19.66 8.27
CA PRO A 257 -28.75 -20.08 7.22
C PRO A 257 -29.40 -21.36 7.71
N THR A 258 -30.70 -21.27 8.02
CA THR A 258 -31.52 -22.38 8.52
C THR A 258 -31.70 -23.44 7.46
N ASN A 259 -31.46 -23.09 6.19
CA ASN A 259 -31.48 -24.00 5.07
C ASN A 259 -30.20 -23.86 4.22
N LEU A 260 -29.46 -24.96 4.05
CA LEU A 260 -28.32 -25.03 3.14
C LEU A 260 -28.70 -24.56 1.72
N ARG A 261 -29.94 -24.84 1.29
CA ARG A 261 -30.45 -24.35 -0.01
C ARG A 261 -30.45 -22.84 -0.09
N GLU A 262 -30.86 -22.13 0.95
CA GLU A 262 -30.85 -20.65 0.96
C GLU A 262 -29.43 -20.10 0.97
N LEU A 263 -28.50 -20.75 1.67
CA LEU A 263 -27.09 -20.36 1.61
C LEU A 263 -26.54 -20.53 0.20
N LEU A 264 -26.81 -21.66 -0.44
CA LEU A 264 -26.35 -21.95 -1.81
C LEU A 264 -27.03 -21.05 -2.85
N ARG A 265 -28.30 -20.69 -2.67
CA ARG A 265 -29.00 -19.69 -3.49
C ARG A 265 -28.35 -18.33 -3.35
N THR A 266 -28.23 -17.83 -2.12
CA THR A 266 -27.56 -16.55 -1.84
C THR A 266 -26.13 -16.56 -2.39
N TRP A 267 -25.42 -17.68 -2.31
CA TRP A 267 -24.07 -17.82 -2.85
C TRP A 267 -24.06 -17.77 -4.38
N SER A 268 -24.95 -18.52 -5.05
CA SER A 268 -25.13 -18.53 -6.51
C SER A 268 -25.52 -17.13 -7.03
N ASP A 269 -26.46 -16.48 -6.36
CA ASP A 269 -27.00 -15.16 -6.72
C ASP A 269 -25.94 -14.06 -6.53
N LEU A 270 -25.21 -14.07 -5.41
CA LEU A 270 -24.14 -13.10 -5.13
C LEU A 270 -22.90 -13.31 -6.00
N THR A 271 -22.59 -14.55 -6.39
CA THR A 271 -21.40 -14.83 -7.21
C THR A 271 -21.66 -14.76 -8.70
N GLY A 272 -22.93 -14.74 -9.13
CA GLY A 272 -23.30 -14.50 -10.53
C GLY A 272 -22.57 -15.44 -11.49
N GLU A 273 -22.48 -16.74 -11.18
CA GLU A 273 -21.77 -17.70 -12.02
C GLU A 273 -22.28 -17.71 -13.47
N GLN A 274 -23.54 -17.33 -13.70
CA GLN A 274 -24.10 -17.12 -15.04
C GLN A 274 -23.55 -15.87 -15.73
N GLY A 275 -23.56 -14.71 -15.07
CA GLY A 275 -23.11 -13.44 -15.67
C GLY A 275 -21.60 -13.36 -15.91
N LEU A 276 -20.80 -14.07 -15.12
CA LEU A 276 -19.35 -14.16 -15.32
C LEU A 276 -18.99 -14.98 -16.56
N ARG A 277 -19.73 -16.06 -16.87
CA ARG A 277 -19.45 -16.90 -18.05
C ARG A 277 -19.75 -16.17 -19.35
N GLU A 278 -20.89 -15.50 -19.46
CA GLU A 278 -21.29 -14.76 -20.65
C GLU A 278 -20.31 -13.63 -20.99
N ARG A 279 -19.96 -12.79 -20.00
CA ARG A 279 -19.01 -11.68 -20.21
C ARG A 279 -17.60 -12.16 -20.57
N HIS A 280 -17.16 -13.29 -20.01
CA HIS A 280 -15.83 -13.84 -20.29
C HIS A 280 -15.76 -14.59 -21.63
N GLN A 281 -16.85 -15.24 -22.06
CA GLN A 281 -16.94 -15.88 -23.37
C GLN A 281 -16.99 -14.86 -24.50
N ILE A 282 -17.81 -13.80 -24.37
CA ILE A 282 -17.89 -12.70 -25.35
C ILE A 282 -16.53 -12.02 -25.52
N LYS A 283 -15.78 -11.82 -24.43
CA LYS A 283 -14.44 -11.21 -24.48
C LYS A 283 -13.38 -12.07 -25.16
N ARG A 284 -13.49 -13.40 -25.11
CA ARG A 284 -12.40 -14.30 -25.52
C ARG A 284 -12.56 -14.90 -26.91
N TYR A 285 -13.80 -15.13 -27.34
CA TYR A 285 -14.08 -15.79 -28.61
C TYR A 285 -14.93 -14.94 -29.56
N GLY A 286 -15.24 -13.68 -29.22
CA GLY A 286 -16.21 -12.88 -29.97
C GLY A 286 -17.61 -13.52 -29.96
N ARG A 287 -18.49 -13.13 -30.90
CA ARG A 287 -19.86 -13.71 -31.07
C ARG A 287 -19.84 -15.12 -31.69
N ILE A 288 -18.84 -15.94 -31.42
CA ILE A 288 -18.84 -17.33 -31.88
C ILE A 288 -19.82 -18.10 -30.99
N LYS A 289 -20.99 -18.45 -31.54
CA LYS A 289 -21.96 -19.31 -30.88
C LYS A 289 -21.38 -20.72 -30.79
N PHE A 290 -21.00 -21.15 -29.59
CA PHE A 290 -20.72 -22.56 -29.35
C PHE A 290 -22.02 -23.35 -29.49
N PRO A 291 -21.98 -24.58 -30.06
CA PRO A 291 -23.11 -25.48 -30.01
C PRO A 291 -23.56 -25.66 -28.56
N GLU A 292 -24.86 -25.52 -28.32
CA GLU A 292 -25.48 -25.52 -26.98
C GLU A 292 -25.10 -26.78 -26.17
N GLU A 293 -24.79 -27.86 -26.87
CA GLU A 293 -24.39 -29.18 -26.37
C GLU A 293 -23.03 -29.21 -25.65
N VAL A 294 -22.11 -28.26 -25.93
CA VAL A 294 -20.75 -28.23 -25.34
C VAL A 294 -20.71 -27.42 -24.03
N LEU A 295 -21.74 -26.60 -23.80
CA LEU A 295 -21.82 -25.77 -22.60
C LEU A 295 -22.29 -26.64 -21.43
N ARG A 296 -21.36 -27.00 -20.53
CA ARG A 296 -21.73 -27.61 -19.24
C ARG A 296 -22.77 -26.72 -18.56
N ARG A 297 -23.96 -27.29 -18.30
CA ARG A 297 -25.06 -26.64 -17.59
C ARG A 297 -24.55 -25.90 -16.35
N PRO A 298 -25.08 -24.71 -16.03
CA PRO A 298 -24.77 -24.03 -14.78
C PRO A 298 -25.03 -24.98 -13.61
N LEU A 299 -24.14 -25.00 -12.63
CA LEU A 299 -24.35 -25.81 -11.43
C LEU A 299 -25.53 -25.21 -10.67
N VAL A 300 -26.66 -25.89 -10.66
CA VAL A 300 -27.82 -25.49 -9.87
C VAL A 300 -27.63 -25.93 -8.42
N VAL A 301 -28.37 -25.34 -7.49
CA VAL A 301 -28.32 -25.67 -6.06
C VAL A 301 -28.43 -27.18 -5.82
N ASP A 302 -29.22 -27.89 -6.64
CA ASP A 302 -29.40 -29.33 -6.54
C ASP A 302 -28.15 -30.15 -6.96
N ASP A 303 -27.28 -29.61 -7.82
CA ASP A 303 -25.99 -30.24 -8.16
C ASP A 303 -25.03 -30.27 -6.97
N TYR A 304 -25.17 -29.30 -6.05
CA TYR A 304 -24.37 -29.23 -4.82
C TYR A 304 -24.90 -30.12 -3.69
N ILE A 305 -26.20 -30.41 -3.70
CA ILE A 305 -26.85 -31.20 -2.66
C ILE A 305 -26.75 -32.70 -2.97
N GLY A 306 -26.52 -33.05 -4.25
CA GLY A 306 -26.46 -34.43 -4.70
C GLY A 306 -27.84 -35.04 -4.60
N ASN A 307 -28.63 -34.97 -5.67
CA ASN A 307 -29.83 -35.78 -5.77
C ASN A 307 -29.39 -37.25 -5.90
N ASN A 308 -29.14 -37.90 -4.77
CA ASN A 308 -29.21 -39.35 -4.67
C ASN A 308 -30.71 -39.70 -4.62
N THR A 309 -31.31 -39.82 -5.80
CA THR A 309 -32.40 -40.77 -6.00
C THR A 309 -31.80 -42.14 -6.20
#